data_AF-A0A1V4YTA8-F1
#
_entry.id   AF-A0A1V4YTA8-F1
#
_cell.length_a   1.000
_cell.length_b   1.000
_cell.length_c   1.000
_cell.angle_alpha   90.00
_cell.angle_beta   90.00
_cell.angle_gamma   90.00
#
_symmetry.space_group_name_H-M   'P 1'
#
loop_
_entity.id
_entity.type
_entity.pdbx_description
1 polymer ?
#
loop_
_entity_poly.entity_id
_entity_poly.type
_entity_poly.pdbx_seq_one_letter_code
_entity_poly.pdbx_strand_id
1 'polypeptide(L)'
;MAGRPGAVENSPFRKEIEEMLREGKPDTFIEAWLKEKGSPISRKTIGNYKNEKFNITLEAQKQYNDQQSKQRLKDAGKEQVDDIEKIDQFIGEVNPKIMKSMDPKDQAQAVNRFLNTKYKILGVIDDKQSVEVNVNNNQFNPNTQKEIIDEEEGSD
;
A
#
# COMPACT_ATOMS: atom_id res chain seq x y z
N MET A 1 -19.96 5.21 41.82
CA MET A 1 -18.72 5.28 41.02
C MET A 1 -18.82 4.26 39.90
N ALA A 2 -19.04 4.70 38.66
CA ALA A 2 -19.23 3.80 37.52
C ALA A 2 -17.88 3.19 37.09
N GLY A 3 -17.89 1.89 36.79
CA GLY A 3 -16.73 1.05 36.51
C GLY A 3 -15.78 1.61 35.46
N ARG A 4 -14.64 2.14 35.92
CA ARG A 4 -13.52 2.53 35.06
C ARG A 4 -12.71 1.28 34.70
N PRO A 5 -12.31 1.10 33.42
CA PRO A 5 -11.58 -0.11 32.97
C PRO A 5 -10.27 -0.35 33.73
N GLY A 6 -9.72 0.70 34.37
CA GLY A 6 -8.53 0.62 35.22
C GLY A 6 -8.60 -0.41 36.36
N ALA A 7 -9.78 -0.83 36.83
CA ALA A 7 -9.86 -1.90 37.82
C ALA A 7 -9.43 -3.27 37.26
N VAL A 8 -9.68 -3.52 35.97
CA VAL A 8 -9.20 -4.73 35.28
C VAL A 8 -7.73 -4.59 34.93
N GLU A 9 -7.30 -3.42 34.45
CA GLU A 9 -5.88 -3.15 34.09
C GLU A 9 -4.91 -3.37 35.24
N ASN A 10 -5.33 -3.00 36.45
CA ASN A 10 -4.51 -3.11 37.67
C ASN A 10 -4.81 -4.38 38.50
N SER A 11 -5.67 -5.27 37.99
CA SER A 11 -6.01 -6.51 38.70
C SER A 11 -4.84 -7.49 38.66
N PRO A 12 -4.54 -8.20 39.77
CA PRO A 12 -3.60 -9.32 39.72
C PRO A 12 -4.08 -10.46 38.80
N PHE A 13 -5.38 -10.50 38.48
CA PHE A 13 -5.99 -11.51 37.60
C PHE A 13 -6.21 -11.01 36.16
N ARG A 14 -5.54 -9.92 35.75
CA ARG A 14 -5.74 -9.33 34.42
C ARG A 14 -5.56 -10.35 33.30
N LYS A 15 -4.52 -11.17 33.36
CA LYS A 15 -4.22 -12.16 32.31
C LYS A 15 -5.33 -13.19 32.18
N GLU A 16 -5.84 -13.68 33.30
CA GLU A 16 -6.93 -14.64 33.37
C GLU A 16 -8.24 -14.03 32.88
N ILE A 17 -8.49 -12.74 33.19
CA ILE A 17 -9.63 -12.00 32.65
C ILE A 17 -9.52 -11.89 31.12
N GLU A 18 -8.37 -11.48 30.59
CA GLU A 18 -8.13 -11.38 29.14
C GLU A 18 -8.26 -12.74 28.44
N GLU A 19 -7.78 -13.81 29.06
CA GLU A 19 -7.94 -15.18 28.56
C GLU A 19 -9.41 -15.58 28.48
N MET A 20 -10.19 -15.37 29.55
CA MET A 20 -11.62 -15.64 29.55
C MET A 20 -12.38 -14.78 28.52
N LEU A 21 -11.97 -13.53 28.32
CA LEU A 21 -12.53 -12.66 27.28
C LEU A 21 -12.20 -13.18 25.88
N ARG A 22 -10.98 -13.69 25.66
CA ARG A 22 -10.56 -14.32 24.41
C ARG A 22 -11.34 -15.60 24.12
N GLU A 23 -11.60 -16.41 25.14
CA GLU A 23 -12.44 -17.61 25.05
C GLU A 23 -13.94 -17.30 24.85
N GLY A 24 -14.34 -16.02 24.89
CA GLY A 24 -15.73 -15.59 24.73
C GLY A 24 -16.60 -15.86 25.95
N LYS A 25 -16.01 -15.98 27.15
CA LYS A 25 -16.78 -16.15 28.39
C LYS A 25 -17.64 -14.91 28.67
N PRO A 26 -18.89 -15.09 29.16
CA PRO A 26 -19.74 -13.95 29.52
C PRO A 26 -19.15 -13.11 30.65
N ASP A 27 -19.33 -11.78 30.59
CA ASP A 27 -18.85 -10.86 31.62
C ASP A 27 -19.40 -11.21 33.03
N THR A 28 -20.59 -11.81 33.11
CA THR A 28 -21.21 -12.30 34.36
C THR A 28 -20.46 -13.48 34.97
N PHE A 29 -19.92 -14.36 34.13
CA PHE A 29 -19.12 -15.50 34.57
C PHE A 29 -17.79 -15.00 35.17
N ILE A 30 -17.15 -14.06 34.49
CA ILE A 30 -15.89 -13.46 34.95
C ILE A 30 -16.09 -12.71 36.27
N GLU A 31 -17.19 -11.95 36.41
CA GLU A 31 -17.55 -11.30 37.68
C GLU A 31 -17.71 -12.31 38.82
N ALA A 32 -18.42 -13.42 38.60
CA ALA A 32 -18.62 -14.45 39.62
C ALA A 32 -17.28 -15.09 40.05
N TRP A 33 -16.44 -15.46 39.07
CA TRP A 33 -15.11 -16.01 39.34
C TRP A 33 -14.23 -15.04 40.13
N LEU A 34 -14.25 -13.75 39.79
CA LEU A 34 -13.49 -12.72 40.50
C LEU A 34 -13.97 -12.51 41.95
N LYS A 35 -15.27 -12.66 42.21
CA LYS A 35 -15.82 -12.63 43.57
C LYS A 35 -15.30 -13.80 44.41
N GLU A 36 -15.25 -15.01 43.84
CA GLU A 36 -14.71 -16.20 44.52
C GLU A 36 -13.21 -16.07 44.84
N LYS A 37 -12.46 -15.35 44.01
CA LYS A 37 -11.03 -15.06 44.23
C LYS A 37 -10.76 -13.90 45.18
N GLY A 38 -11.79 -13.28 45.76
CA GLY A 38 -11.65 -12.16 46.69
C GLY A 38 -11.27 -10.83 46.03
N SER A 39 -11.39 -10.71 44.71
CA SER A 39 -11.09 -9.49 43.95
C SER A 39 -12.31 -9.05 43.13
N PRO A 40 -13.42 -8.64 43.77
CA PRO A 40 -14.67 -8.37 43.08
C PRO A 40 -14.53 -7.18 42.12
N ILE A 41 -14.73 -7.44 40.82
CA ILE A 41 -14.85 -6.41 39.77
C ILE A 41 -16.22 -6.57 39.13
N SER A 42 -16.96 -5.46 38.97
CA SER A 42 -18.31 -5.50 38.43
C SER A 42 -18.33 -5.84 36.93
N ARG A 43 -19.38 -6.56 36.50
CA ARG A 43 -19.66 -6.86 35.08
C ARG A 43 -19.52 -5.65 34.16
N LYS A 44 -20.04 -4.49 34.59
CA LYS A 44 -19.97 -3.25 33.80
C LYS A 44 -18.52 -2.83 33.54
N THR A 45 -17.64 -2.99 34.52
CA THR A 45 -16.22 -2.65 34.39
C THR A 45 -15.51 -3.59 33.42
N ILE A 46 -15.82 -4.89 33.50
CA ILE A 46 -15.30 -5.92 32.58
C ILE A 46 -15.76 -5.64 31.15
N GLY A 47 -17.04 -5.33 30.96
CA GLY A 47 -17.59 -4.97 29.65
C GLY A 47 -16.95 -3.71 29.05
N ASN A 48 -16.74 -2.67 29.87
CA ASN A 48 -16.03 -1.47 29.43
C ASN A 48 -14.58 -1.78 29.03
N TYR A 49 -13.86 -2.58 29.82
CA TYR A 49 -12.50 -3.02 29.49
C TYR A 49 -12.43 -3.79 28.17
N LYS A 50 -13.33 -4.76 27.97
CA LYS A 50 -13.47 -5.53 26.73
C LYS A 50 -13.67 -4.63 25.51
N ASN A 51 -14.51 -3.60 25.62
CA ASN A 51 -14.87 -2.77 24.47
C ASN A 51 -13.87 -1.64 24.19
N GLU A 52 -13.18 -1.13 25.21
CA GLU A 52 -12.28 0.03 25.09
C GLU A 52 -10.80 -0.35 25.00
N LYS A 53 -10.39 -1.43 25.67
CA LYS A 53 -8.98 -1.79 25.88
C LYS A 53 -8.60 -3.15 25.30
N PHE A 54 -9.55 -4.09 25.27
CA PHE A 54 -9.34 -5.45 24.79
C PHE A 54 -10.33 -5.83 23.69
N ASN A 55 -10.56 -4.90 22.76
CA ASN A 55 -11.55 -5.06 21.70
C ASN A 55 -10.99 -5.89 20.55
N ILE A 56 -11.07 -7.20 20.71
CA ILE A 56 -10.57 -8.19 19.73
C ILE A 56 -11.19 -7.97 18.35
N THR A 57 -12.50 -7.68 18.28
CA THR A 57 -13.21 -7.49 17.01
C THR A 57 -12.67 -6.28 16.24
N LEU A 58 -12.43 -5.16 16.93
CA LEU A 58 -11.88 -3.96 16.31
C LEU A 58 -10.46 -4.21 15.79
N GLU A 59 -9.61 -4.87 16.58
CA GLU A 59 -8.25 -5.20 16.16
C GLU A 59 -8.23 -6.19 14.98
N ALA A 60 -9.11 -7.20 14.98
CA ALA A 60 -9.27 -8.10 13.85
C ALA A 60 -9.69 -7.37 12.57
N GLN A 61 -10.62 -6.41 12.66
CA GLN A 61 -11.04 -5.59 11.53
C GLN A 61 -9.90 -4.75 10.97
N LYS A 62 -9.10 -4.11 11.83
CA LYS A 62 -7.92 -3.36 11.42
C LYS A 62 -6.92 -4.26 10.67
N GLN A 63 -6.57 -5.40 11.25
CA GLN A 63 -5.64 -6.34 10.64
C GLN A 63 -6.13 -6.85 9.28
N TYR A 64 -7.43 -7.16 9.16
CA TYR A 64 -8.03 -7.56 7.90
C TYR A 64 -7.90 -6.46 6.83
N ASN A 65 -8.26 -5.23 7.18
CA ASN A 65 -8.18 -4.10 6.26
C ASN A 65 -6.73 -3.81 5.81
N ASP A 66 -5.78 -3.91 6.72
CA ASP A 66 -4.36 -3.75 6.43
C ASP A 66 -3.84 -4.83 5.47
N GLN A 67 -4.24 -6.09 5.69
CA GLN A 67 -3.91 -7.19 4.78
C GLN A 67 -4.49 -6.94 3.38
N GLN A 68 -5.75 -6.52 3.29
CA GLN A 68 -6.39 -6.22 2.01
C GLN A 68 -5.74 -5.01 1.31
N SER A 69 -5.30 -4.00 2.05
CA SER A 69 -4.59 -2.84 1.50
C SER A 69 -3.23 -3.26 0.90
N LYS A 70 -2.47 -4.08 1.63
CA LYS A 70 -1.19 -4.63 1.14
C LYS A 70 -1.38 -5.50 -0.09
N GLN A 71 -2.45 -6.28 -0.15
CA GLN A 71 -2.77 -7.10 -1.32
C GLN A 71 -3.07 -6.23 -2.54
N ARG A 72 -3.92 -5.20 -2.40
CA ARG A 72 -4.20 -4.25 -3.49
C ARG A 72 -2.94 -3.54 -4.00
N LEU A 73 -2.04 -3.14 -3.10
CA LEU A 73 -0.77 -2.53 -3.48
C LEU A 73 0.10 -3.52 -4.28
N LYS A 74 0.16 -4.78 -3.85
CA LYS A 74 0.90 -5.83 -4.57
C LYS A 74 0.30 -6.09 -5.94
N ASP A 75 -1.02 -6.13 -6.05
CA ASP A 75 -1.72 -6.34 -7.33
C ASP A 75 -1.47 -5.18 -8.29
N ALA A 76 -1.56 -3.92 -7.83
CA ALA A 76 -1.21 -2.74 -8.61
C ALA A 76 0.28 -2.75 -9.03
N GLY A 77 1.18 -3.18 -8.14
CA GLY A 77 2.60 -3.36 -8.48
C GLY A 77 2.83 -4.42 -9.56
N LYS A 78 2.03 -5.50 -9.56
CA LYS A 78 2.08 -6.52 -10.61
C LYS A 78 1.58 -5.97 -11.95
N GLU A 79 0.51 -5.18 -11.96
CA GLU A 79 0.03 -4.52 -13.18
C GLU A 79 1.10 -3.62 -13.80
N GLN A 80 1.85 -2.88 -12.97
CA GLN A 80 2.98 -2.06 -13.43
C GLN A 80 4.11 -2.90 -14.04
N VAL A 81 4.41 -4.08 -13.49
CA VAL A 81 5.37 -5.03 -14.08
C VAL A 81 4.84 -5.55 -15.42
N ASP A 82 3.59 -5.98 -15.48
CA ASP A 82 2.95 -6.45 -16.72
C ASP A 82 2.98 -5.36 -17.81
N ASP A 83 2.80 -4.09 -17.44
CA ASP A 83 2.90 -2.95 -18.35
C ASP A 83 4.33 -2.72 -18.86
N ILE A 84 5.35 -2.87 -18.00
CA ILE A 84 6.75 -2.86 -18.44
C ILE A 84 7.01 -3.99 -19.44
N GLU A 85 6.52 -5.20 -19.17
CA GLU A 85 6.70 -6.35 -20.06
C GLU A 85 6.02 -6.13 -21.42
N LYS A 86 4.81 -5.57 -21.45
CA LYS A 86 4.14 -5.19 -22.71
C LYS A 86 4.93 -4.13 -23.47
N ILE A 87 5.50 -3.13 -22.78
CA ILE A 87 6.36 -2.12 -23.41
C ILE A 87 7.58 -2.80 -24.05
N ASP A 88 8.22 -3.73 -23.35
CA ASP A 88 9.38 -4.47 -23.87
C ASP A 88 9.03 -5.35 -25.07
N GLN A 89 7.89 -6.04 -25.02
CA GLN A 89 7.37 -6.79 -26.16
C GLN A 89 7.08 -5.86 -27.35
N PHE A 90 6.41 -4.74 -27.13
CA PHE A 90 6.11 -3.79 -28.21
C PHE A 90 7.39 -3.27 -28.86
N ILE A 91 8.39 -2.83 -28.06
CA ILE A 91 9.69 -2.38 -28.57
C ILE A 91 10.38 -3.49 -29.37
N GLY A 92 10.33 -4.74 -28.89
CA GLY A 92 10.93 -5.90 -29.58
C GLY A 92 10.19 -6.32 -30.86
N GLU A 93 8.86 -6.18 -30.90
CA GLU A 93 7.99 -6.57 -32.01
C GLU A 93 7.83 -5.47 -33.06
N VAL A 94 8.26 -4.23 -32.78
CA VAL A 94 8.27 -3.15 -33.77
C VAL A 94 9.04 -3.62 -35.00
N ASN A 95 8.30 -4.05 -36.02
CA ASN A 95 8.85 -4.59 -37.24
C ASN A 95 9.56 -3.45 -37.99
N PRO A 96 10.89 -3.53 -38.23
CA PRO A 96 11.65 -2.45 -38.83
C PRO A 96 11.13 -2.04 -40.22
N LYS A 97 10.34 -2.91 -40.89
CA LYS A 97 9.69 -2.58 -42.18
C LYS A 97 8.49 -1.64 -42.04
N ILE A 98 7.72 -1.71 -40.96
CA ILE A 98 6.55 -0.85 -40.71
C ILE A 98 7.03 0.52 -40.22
N MET A 99 8.07 0.55 -39.39
CA MET A 99 8.70 1.79 -39.01
C MET A 99 9.27 2.54 -40.21
N LYS A 100 9.96 1.89 -41.14
CA LYS A 100 10.52 2.53 -42.35
C LYS A 100 9.53 3.34 -43.21
N SER A 101 8.21 3.12 -43.08
CA SER A 101 7.19 3.91 -43.78
C SER A 101 6.68 5.15 -43.01
N MET A 102 7.01 5.29 -41.73
CA MET A 102 6.71 6.48 -40.93
C MET A 102 7.85 7.50 -41.01
N ASP A 103 7.54 8.78 -40.81
CA ASP A 103 8.57 9.80 -40.66
C ASP A 103 9.47 9.46 -39.43
N PRO A 104 10.81 9.55 -39.55
CA PRO A 104 11.73 9.26 -38.45
C PRO A 104 11.41 10.00 -37.15
N LYS A 105 10.85 11.21 -37.24
CA LYS A 105 10.46 12.00 -36.07
C LYS A 105 9.29 11.36 -35.30
N ASP A 106 8.30 10.84 -36.02
CA ASP A 106 7.12 10.20 -35.42
C ASP A 106 7.47 8.85 -34.78
N GLN A 107 8.38 8.10 -35.42
CA GLN A 107 8.96 6.88 -34.85
C GLN A 107 9.69 7.15 -33.53
N ALA A 108 10.54 8.17 -33.50
CA ALA A 108 11.30 8.57 -32.32
C ALA A 108 10.36 8.99 -31.18
N GLN A 109 9.34 9.79 -31.48
CA GLN A 109 8.37 10.24 -30.48
C GLN A 109 7.57 9.09 -29.87
N ALA A 110 7.13 8.11 -30.67
CA ALA A 110 6.39 6.97 -30.17
C ALA A 110 7.26 6.12 -29.21
N VAL A 111 8.49 5.78 -29.62
CA VAL A 111 9.42 5.00 -28.78
C VAL A 111 9.82 5.78 -27.53
N ASN A 112 10.02 7.09 -27.63
CA ASN A 112 10.32 7.95 -26.46
C ASN A 112 9.21 7.92 -25.43
N ARG A 113 7.93 7.94 -25.84
CA ARG A 113 6.82 7.85 -24.89
C ARG A 113 6.85 6.55 -24.11
N PHE A 114 7.04 5.41 -24.78
CA PHE A 114 7.09 4.12 -24.12
C PHE A 114 8.30 3.95 -23.19
N LEU A 115 9.48 4.40 -23.62
CA LEU A 115 10.68 4.38 -22.77
C LEU A 115 10.54 5.31 -21.56
N ASN A 116 9.96 6.48 -21.73
CA ASN A 116 9.67 7.39 -20.64
C ASN A 116 8.74 6.76 -19.61
N THR A 117 7.64 6.15 -20.06
CA THR A 117 6.73 5.42 -19.17
C THR A 117 7.49 4.31 -18.42
N LYS A 118 8.26 3.46 -19.13
CA LYS A 118 9.06 2.40 -18.50
C LYS A 118 10.01 2.94 -17.43
N TYR A 119 10.81 3.95 -17.74
CA TYR A 119 11.83 4.46 -16.82
C TYR A 119 11.24 5.23 -15.62
N LYS A 120 10.07 5.86 -15.78
CA LYS A 120 9.30 6.41 -14.66
C LYS A 120 8.81 5.32 -13.71
N ILE A 121 8.24 4.24 -14.25
CA ILE A 121 7.78 3.10 -13.44
C ILE A 121 8.95 2.44 -12.69
N LEU A 122 10.11 2.32 -13.35
CA LEU A 122 11.33 1.79 -12.74
C LEU A 122 12.02 2.76 -11.75
N GLY A 123 11.54 4.00 -11.64
CA GLY A 123 12.14 5.04 -10.78
C GLY A 123 13.53 5.49 -11.23
N VAL A 124 13.89 5.28 -12.50
CA VAL A 124 15.17 5.70 -13.09
C VAL A 124 15.14 7.18 -13.48
N ILE A 125 13.96 7.68 -13.84
CA ILE A 125 13.68 9.10 -14.07
C ILE A 125 12.47 9.51 -13.24
N ASP A 126 12.42 10.77 -12.81
CA ASP A 126 11.25 11.33 -12.13
C ASP A 126 10.27 11.98 -13.13
N ASP A 127 9.22 12.62 -12.60
CA ASP A 127 8.22 13.27 -13.45
C ASP A 127 8.72 14.50 -14.21
N LYS A 128 9.85 15.07 -13.80
CA LYS A 128 10.49 16.27 -14.38
C LYS A 128 11.59 15.91 -15.37
N GLN A 129 11.85 14.63 -15.57
CA GLN A 129 12.90 14.12 -16.43
C GLN A 129 12.29 13.36 -17.62
N SER A 130 13.01 13.39 -18.74
CA SER A 130 12.65 12.60 -19.92
C SER A 130 13.87 11.94 -20.56
N VAL A 131 13.62 10.79 -21.17
CA VAL A 131 14.51 10.09 -22.08
C VAL A 131 14.17 10.48 -23.50
N GLU A 132 15.19 10.95 -24.22
CA GLU A 132 15.14 11.15 -25.66
C GLU A 132 15.97 10.09 -26.36
N VAL A 133 15.35 9.33 -27.25
CA VAL A 133 16.02 8.54 -28.28
C VAL A 133 16.34 9.46 -29.45
N ASN A 134 17.63 9.67 -29.68
CA ASN A 134 18.12 10.33 -30.89
C ASN A 134 18.18 9.32 -32.03
N VAL A 135 17.36 9.49 -33.07
CA VAL A 135 17.40 8.66 -34.27
C VAL A 135 18.34 9.31 -35.29
N ASN A 136 19.65 9.21 -35.05
CA ASN A 136 20.67 9.53 -36.05
C ASN A 136 21.38 8.22 -36.45
N ASN A 137 21.32 7.86 -37.74
CA ASN A 137 22.02 6.71 -38.31
C ASN A 137 21.76 5.34 -37.63
N ASN A 138 20.51 5.00 -37.29
CA ASN A 138 20.12 3.66 -36.80
C ASN A 138 20.89 3.16 -35.55
N GLN A 139 21.50 4.03 -34.75
CA GLN A 139 22.15 3.63 -33.49
C GLN A 139 21.35 4.07 -32.28
N PHE A 140 20.92 3.10 -31.48
CA PHE A 140 20.17 3.29 -30.25
C PHE A 140 21.15 3.69 -29.12
N ASN A 141 21.05 4.93 -28.62
CA ASN A 141 21.81 5.35 -27.44
C ASN A 141 20.84 5.65 -26.28
N PRO A 142 20.65 4.73 -25.32
CA PRO A 142 19.67 4.87 -24.26
C PRO A 142 20.07 5.86 -23.13
N ASN A 143 21.20 6.55 -23.23
CA ASN A 143 21.78 7.34 -22.13
C ASN A 143 21.76 8.87 -22.32
N THR A 144 20.76 9.44 -22.99
CA THR A 144 20.53 10.90 -23.00
C THR A 144 19.32 11.26 -22.16
N GLN A 145 19.55 11.53 -20.88
CA GLN A 145 18.57 12.14 -19.98
C GLN A 145 18.56 13.65 -20.21
N LYS A 146 17.38 14.26 -20.31
CA LYS A 146 17.19 15.71 -20.29
C LYS A 146 16.20 16.11 -19.22
N GLU A 147 16.50 17.23 -18.56
CA GLU A 147 15.58 17.94 -17.68
C GLU A 147 14.47 18.56 -18.54
N ILE A 148 13.21 18.37 -18.18
CA ILE A 148 12.10 19.06 -18.81
C ILE A 148 12.12 20.48 -18.25
N ILE A 149 12.50 21.45 -19.09
CA ILE A 149 12.37 22.86 -18.74
C ILE A 149 10.89 23.20 -18.88
N ASP A 150 10.21 23.42 -17.76
CA ASP A 150 8.91 24.08 -17.76
C ASP A 150 9.15 25.52 -18.25
N GLU A 151 8.92 25.76 -19.55
CA GLU A 151 8.77 27.11 -20.06
C GLU A 151 7.48 27.68 -19.44
N GLU A 152 7.59 28.29 -18.27
CA GLU A 152 6.62 29.29 -17.83
C GLU A 152 6.66 30.41 -18.88
N GLU A 153 5.70 30.37 -19.80
CA GLU A 153 5.36 31.48 -20.68
C GLU A 153 5.10 32.71 -19.81
N GLY A 154 6.07 33.62 -19.80
CA GLY A 154 5.85 35.00 -19.38
C GLY A 154 4.97 35.72 -20.40
N SER A 155 3.86 36.28 -19.94
CA SER A 155 3.15 37.44 -20.49
C SER A 155 2.34 38.02 -19.31
N ASP A 156 2.51 39.25 -18.82
CA ASP A 156 2.81 40.53 -19.46
C ASP A 156 3.90 41.35 -18.74
#